data_AF-A0ABD1UJH2-F1
#
_entry.id   AF-A0ABD1UJH2-F1
#
_cell.length_a   1.000
_cell.length_b   1.000
_cell.length_c   1.000
_cell.angle_alpha   90.00
_cell.angle_beta   90.00
_cell.angle_gamma   90.00
#
_symmetry.space_group_name_H-M   'P 1'
#
loop_
_entity.id
_entity.type
_entity.pdbx_description
1 polymer ?
#
loop_
_entity_poly.entity_id
_entity_poly.type
_entity_poly.pdbx_seq_one_letter_code
_entity_poly.pdbx_strand_id
1 'polypeptide(L)'
;MTDKERYESLRHCRTSVDKHQIDYVAHDSLPYADASGAGKDVYEYVKSIGKFKETKRTEGISTSDIIMRIVKDYNEYVMRNLDRGYTRKELGLSYVKEKRLRANRGLKRLREKVKKQQEKVGEKIQTVAKSASMQRNILVENADRLVAGFLEMFEERCHKMGTAIRDRIQEQMRTKNIRGLLYDREEDDDNEYYYSDRPEEE
;
A
#
# COMPACT_ATOMS: atom_id res chain seq x y z
N MET A 1 0.62 6.15 -52.78
CA MET A 1 1.91 5.49 -53.05
C MET A 1 1.72 4.00 -52.81
N THR A 2 1.70 3.23 -53.87
CA THR A 2 1.56 1.77 -53.83
C THR A 2 2.86 1.14 -53.34
N ASP A 3 2.79 -0.05 -52.74
CA ASP A 3 3.98 -0.77 -52.24
C ASP A 3 5.06 -0.90 -53.32
N LYS A 4 4.65 -1.14 -54.57
CA LYS A 4 5.55 -1.25 -55.72
C LYS A 4 6.37 0.03 -55.96
N GLU A 5 5.75 1.21 -55.85
CA GLU A 5 6.43 2.50 -55.99
C GLU A 5 7.40 2.75 -54.83
N ARG A 6 7.06 2.31 -53.61
CA ARG A 6 7.96 2.40 -52.44
C ARG A 6 9.18 1.51 -52.60
N TYR A 7 9.02 0.28 -53.12
CA TYR A 7 10.11 -0.67 -53.30
C TYR A 7 11.07 -0.31 -54.46
N GLU A 8 10.55 0.19 -55.57
CA GLU A 8 11.38 0.65 -56.71
C GLU A 8 12.29 1.85 -56.34
N SER A 9 11.82 2.70 -55.43
CA SER A 9 12.59 3.85 -54.92
C SER A 9 13.88 3.44 -54.20
N LEU A 10 13.85 2.31 -53.48
CA LEU A 10 14.99 1.83 -52.70
C LEU A 10 16.01 1.05 -53.54
N ARG A 11 15.56 0.37 -54.61
CA ARG A 11 16.44 -0.38 -55.52
C ARG A 11 17.43 0.50 -56.30
N HIS A 12 17.15 1.79 -56.43
CA HIS A 12 17.97 2.74 -57.16
C HIS A 12 18.98 3.50 -56.28
N CYS A 13 19.21 3.11 -55.02
CA CYS A 13 20.05 3.88 -54.10
C CYS A 13 21.46 4.20 -54.64
N ARG A 14 22.10 3.27 -55.37
CA ARG A 14 23.42 3.50 -56.01
C ARG A 14 23.40 4.57 -57.10
N THR A 15 22.38 4.59 -57.96
CA THR A 15 22.25 5.58 -59.04
C THR A 15 21.60 6.88 -58.59
N SER A 16 20.90 6.86 -57.45
CA SER A 16 20.15 8.01 -56.93
C SER A 16 21.04 9.03 -56.21
N VAL A 17 22.10 8.59 -55.52
CA VAL A 17 23.00 9.52 -54.81
C VAL A 17 23.66 10.49 -55.78
N ASP A 18 24.17 10.00 -56.91
CA ASP A 18 24.82 10.84 -57.92
C ASP A 18 23.78 11.61 -58.75
N LYS A 19 22.67 10.96 -59.13
CA LYS A 19 21.61 11.60 -59.93
C LYS A 19 20.93 12.77 -59.21
N HIS A 20 20.73 12.67 -57.90
CA HIS A 20 20.05 13.69 -57.10
C HIS A 20 21.02 14.62 -56.35
N GLN A 21 22.33 14.52 -56.61
CA GLN A 21 23.36 15.33 -55.95
C GLN A 21 23.24 15.29 -54.41
N ILE A 22 23.12 14.08 -53.85
CA ILE A 22 22.96 13.90 -52.40
C ILE A 22 24.33 14.01 -51.71
N ASP A 23 24.46 14.97 -50.81
CA ASP A 23 25.67 15.19 -50.01
C ASP A 23 25.79 14.18 -48.87
N TYR A 24 24.70 13.97 -48.12
CA TYR A 24 24.64 13.08 -46.97
C TYR A 24 23.32 12.33 -46.90
N VAL A 25 23.38 11.10 -46.37
CA VAL A 25 22.20 10.30 -46.01
C VAL A 25 22.19 10.14 -44.51
N ALA A 26 21.09 10.53 -43.86
CA ALA A 26 20.94 10.45 -42.41
C ALA A 26 19.93 9.37 -42.01
N HIS A 27 20.36 8.40 -41.21
CA HIS A 27 19.51 7.33 -40.67
C HIS A 27 20.08 6.78 -39.34
N ASP A 28 19.32 5.94 -38.63
CA ASP A 28 19.85 5.21 -37.48
C ASP A 28 20.98 4.25 -37.91
N SER A 29 21.87 3.90 -36.97
CA SER A 29 23.10 3.13 -37.24
C SER A 29 22.87 1.62 -37.41
N LEU A 30 21.66 1.12 -37.16
CA LEU A 30 21.37 -0.31 -37.24
C LEU A 30 21.45 -0.79 -38.69
N PRO A 31 21.97 -2.01 -38.94
CA PRO A 31 21.98 -2.58 -40.28
C PRO A 31 20.55 -2.94 -40.70
N TYR A 32 20.14 -2.50 -41.89
CA TYR A 32 18.85 -2.85 -42.47
C TYR A 32 19.06 -3.86 -43.59
N ALA A 33 18.64 -5.10 -43.38
CA ALA A 33 18.73 -6.14 -44.39
C ALA A 33 17.91 -5.78 -45.63
N ASP A 34 18.43 -6.12 -46.81
CA ASP A 34 17.66 -5.99 -48.05
C ASP A 34 16.48 -6.98 -48.05
N ALA A 35 15.35 -6.59 -48.63
CA ALA A 35 14.17 -7.43 -48.80
C ALA A 35 14.46 -8.71 -49.62
N SER A 36 15.53 -8.71 -50.42
CA SER A 36 15.99 -9.87 -51.18
C SER A 36 16.78 -10.90 -50.36
N GLY A 37 17.22 -10.55 -49.14
CA GLY A 37 18.07 -11.39 -48.28
C GLY A 37 19.52 -11.55 -48.76
N ALA A 38 19.91 -10.95 -49.89
CA ALA A 38 21.27 -11.05 -50.43
C ALA A 38 22.26 -10.09 -49.76
N GLY A 39 21.78 -8.94 -49.26
CA GLY A 39 22.60 -7.90 -48.61
C GLY A 39 22.35 -7.79 -47.12
N LYS A 40 23.43 -7.66 -46.34
CA LYS A 40 23.39 -7.50 -44.87
C LYS A 40 22.90 -6.11 -44.44
N ASP A 41 23.23 -5.08 -45.21
CA ASP A 41 22.83 -3.70 -44.94
C ASP A 41 22.61 -2.91 -46.25
N VAL A 42 21.42 -2.35 -46.44
CA VAL A 42 21.09 -1.52 -47.62
C VAL A 42 21.88 -0.22 -47.67
N TYR A 43 22.44 0.24 -46.55
CA TYR A 43 23.25 1.46 -46.46
C TYR A 43 24.76 1.22 -46.60
N GLU A 44 25.21 -0.01 -46.82
CA GLU A 44 26.63 -0.39 -46.85
C GLU A 44 27.44 0.47 -47.84
N TYR A 45 26.91 0.72 -49.04
CA TYR A 45 27.54 1.57 -50.04
C TYR A 45 27.69 3.03 -49.59
N VAL A 46 26.66 3.61 -48.97
CA VAL A 46 26.69 5.02 -48.55
C VAL A 46 27.60 5.21 -47.33
N LYS A 47 27.68 4.17 -46.47
CA LYS A 47 28.64 4.09 -45.36
C LYS A 47 30.07 4.02 -45.88
N SER A 48 30.36 3.21 -46.91
CA SER A 48 31.73 3.03 -47.43
C SER A 48 32.29 4.27 -48.12
N ILE A 49 31.44 5.09 -48.76
CA ILE A 49 31.85 6.37 -49.37
C ILE A 49 31.89 7.55 -48.38
N GLY A 50 31.63 7.31 -47.08
CA GLY A 50 31.70 8.34 -46.04
C GLY A 50 30.57 9.38 -46.05
N LYS A 51 29.47 9.13 -46.80
CA LYS A 51 28.32 10.03 -46.90
C LYS A 51 27.19 9.71 -45.90
N PHE A 52 27.36 8.70 -45.04
CA PHE A 52 26.36 8.33 -44.04
C PHE A 52 26.51 9.14 -42.75
N LYS A 53 25.41 9.72 -42.25
CA LYS A 53 25.34 10.46 -40.99
C LYS A 53 24.40 9.73 -40.02
N GLU A 54 24.96 9.23 -38.94
CA GLU A 54 24.18 8.50 -37.94
C GLU A 54 23.29 9.44 -37.12
N THR A 55 22.02 9.06 -36.99
CA THR A 55 21.05 9.73 -36.12
C THR A 55 20.70 8.84 -34.94
N LYS A 56 20.34 9.47 -33.81
CA LYS A 56 19.90 8.73 -32.62
C LYS A 56 18.39 8.55 -32.65
N ARG A 57 17.93 7.34 -32.31
CA ARG A 57 16.50 7.07 -32.11
C ARG A 57 16.01 7.82 -30.87
N THR A 58 14.77 8.30 -30.93
CA THR A 58 14.10 8.85 -29.74
C THR A 58 13.56 7.69 -28.91
N GLU A 59 14.00 7.58 -27.66
CA GLU A 59 13.51 6.54 -26.75
C GLU A 59 12.04 6.78 -26.38
N GLY A 60 11.28 5.69 -26.19
CA GLY A 60 9.90 5.74 -25.73
C GLY A 60 8.85 6.15 -26.78
N ILE A 61 9.26 6.39 -28.02
CA ILE A 61 8.34 6.62 -29.16
C ILE A 61 8.73 5.77 -30.37
N SER A 62 7.79 4.93 -30.80
CA SER A 62 7.88 4.21 -32.06
C SER A 62 6.48 3.98 -32.62
N THR A 63 6.38 3.71 -33.92
CA THR A 63 5.11 3.32 -34.55
C THR A 63 4.51 2.09 -33.87
N SER A 64 5.36 1.11 -33.52
CA SER A 64 4.94 -0.08 -32.78
C SER A 64 4.38 0.27 -31.41
N ASP A 65 5.03 1.18 -30.66
CA ASP A 65 4.54 1.61 -29.35
C ASP A 65 3.19 2.31 -29.45
N ILE A 66 3.01 3.17 -30.46
CA ILE A 66 1.74 3.85 -30.71
C ILE A 66 0.65 2.82 -31.05
N ILE A 67 0.92 1.87 -31.94
CA ILE A 67 -0.02 0.79 -32.29
C ILE A 67 -0.37 -0.04 -31.06
N MET A 68 0.63 -0.43 -30.26
CA MET A 68 0.40 -1.21 -29.03
C MET A 68 -0.48 -0.47 -28.04
N ARG A 69 -0.30 0.85 -27.85
CA ARG A 69 -1.17 1.67 -27.00
C ARG A 69 -2.62 1.67 -27.50
N ILE A 70 -2.82 1.83 -28.81
CA ILE A 70 -4.17 1.80 -29.42
C ILE A 70 -4.83 0.43 -29.25
N VAL A 71 -4.08 -0.66 -29.50
CA VAL A 71 -4.60 -2.03 -29.43
C VAL A 71 -4.91 -2.43 -27.98
N LYS A 72 -4.09 -2.01 -27.01
CA LYS A 72 -4.30 -2.30 -25.59
C LYS A 72 -5.67 -1.83 -25.09
N ASP A 73 -6.06 -0.63 -25.48
CA ASP A 73 -7.30 -0.01 -25.01
C ASP A 73 -8.48 -0.20 -25.99
N TYR A 74 -8.30 -1.04 -27.02
CA TYR A 74 -9.31 -1.31 -28.04
C TYR A 74 -10.64 -1.79 -27.45
N ASN A 75 -10.60 -2.69 -26.46
CA ASN A 75 -11.81 -3.21 -25.82
C ASN A 75 -12.59 -2.12 -25.07
N GLU A 76 -11.89 -1.14 -24.48
CA GLU A 76 -12.50 -0.02 -23.80
C GLU A 76 -13.12 0.96 -24.80
N TYR A 77 -12.41 1.26 -25.89
CA TYR A 77 -12.96 2.00 -27.03
C TYR A 77 -14.26 1.38 -27.54
N VAL A 78 -14.26 0.06 -27.76
CA VAL A 78 -15.45 -0.68 -28.21
C VAL A 78 -16.61 -0.50 -27.22
N MET A 79 -16.36 -0.74 -25.93
CA MET A 79 -17.42 -0.67 -24.92
C MET A 79 -17.99 0.74 -24.74
N ARG A 80 -17.15 1.76 -24.86
CA ARG A 80 -17.60 3.15 -24.80
C ARG A 80 -18.49 3.52 -25.99
N ASN A 81 -18.18 3.04 -27.19
CA ASN A 81 -19.00 3.31 -28.36
C ASN A 81 -20.30 2.50 -28.36
N LEU A 82 -20.28 1.24 -27.90
CA LEU A 82 -21.50 0.46 -27.67
C LEU A 82 -22.45 1.16 -26.68
N ASP A 83 -21.92 1.76 -25.61
CA ASP A 83 -22.73 2.56 -24.67
C ASP A 83 -23.33 3.83 -25.28
N ARG A 84 -22.64 4.44 -26.25
CA ARG A 84 -23.11 5.63 -26.98
C ARG A 84 -24.19 5.31 -28.01
N GLY A 85 -24.48 4.02 -28.24
CA GLY A 85 -25.52 3.58 -29.17
C GLY A 85 -25.02 3.11 -30.54
N TYR A 86 -23.70 3.04 -30.75
CA TYR A 86 -23.16 2.43 -31.97
C TYR A 86 -23.48 0.93 -32.02
N THR A 87 -23.79 0.43 -33.21
CA THR A 87 -24.09 -0.98 -33.41
C THR A 87 -22.81 -1.80 -33.55
N ARG A 88 -22.88 -3.08 -33.16
CA ARG A 88 -21.76 -4.02 -33.32
C ARG A 88 -21.26 -4.14 -34.76
N LYS A 89 -22.15 -3.98 -35.75
CA LYS A 89 -21.84 -4.13 -37.18
C LYS A 89 -20.96 -2.97 -37.65
N GLU A 90 -21.28 -1.75 -37.23
CA GLU A 90 -20.48 -0.54 -37.53
C GLU A 90 -19.08 -0.62 -36.91
N LEU A 91 -18.94 -1.28 -35.76
CA LEU A 91 -17.65 -1.48 -35.09
C LEU A 91 -16.88 -2.71 -35.61
N GLY A 92 -17.43 -3.47 -36.57
CA GLY A 92 -16.80 -4.68 -37.10
C GLY A 92 -16.68 -5.82 -36.07
N LEU A 93 -17.60 -5.89 -35.10
CA LEU A 93 -17.54 -6.84 -33.99
C LEU A 93 -18.44 -8.06 -34.20
N SER A 94 -17.92 -9.22 -33.79
CA SER A 94 -18.72 -10.43 -33.67
C SER A 94 -19.68 -10.35 -32.48
N TYR A 95 -20.83 -10.99 -32.60
CA TYR A 95 -21.87 -11.02 -31.55
C TYR A 95 -21.35 -11.60 -30.22
N VAL A 96 -20.56 -12.67 -30.29
CA VAL A 96 -19.96 -13.31 -29.11
C VAL A 96 -19.01 -12.35 -28.38
N LYS A 97 -18.19 -11.60 -29.14
CA LYS A 97 -17.25 -10.63 -28.56
C LYS A 97 -17.98 -9.51 -27.85
N GLU A 98 -19.06 -8.98 -28.44
CA GLU A 98 -19.91 -7.97 -27.80
C GLU A 98 -20.49 -8.45 -26.47
N LYS A 99 -21.13 -9.64 -26.45
CA LYS A 99 -21.72 -10.20 -25.22
C LYS A 99 -20.67 -10.46 -24.15
N ARG A 100 -19.49 -10.97 -24.52
CA ARG A 100 -18.37 -11.16 -23.59
C ARG A 100 -17.90 -9.84 -22.98
N LEU A 101 -17.75 -8.79 -23.79
CA LEU A 101 -17.34 -7.48 -23.30
C LEU A 101 -18.39 -6.88 -22.35
N ARG A 102 -19.69 -7.04 -22.66
CA ARG A 102 -20.79 -6.61 -21.78
C ARG A 102 -20.80 -7.35 -20.44
N ALA A 103 -20.57 -8.66 -20.46
CA ALA A 103 -20.48 -9.49 -19.26
C ALA A 103 -19.26 -9.09 -18.40
N ASN A 104 -18.07 -8.95 -19.00
CA ASN A 104 -16.87 -8.52 -18.30
C ASN A 104 -17.05 -7.16 -17.62
N ARG A 105 -17.75 -6.23 -18.27
CA ARG A 105 -18.05 -4.92 -17.67
C ARG A 105 -19.06 -5.01 -16.54
N GLY A 106 -20.08 -5.86 -16.67
CA GLY A 106 -21.01 -6.17 -15.59
C GLY A 106 -20.29 -6.73 -14.36
N LEU A 107 -19.37 -7.68 -14.56
CA LEU A 107 -18.55 -8.27 -13.51
C LEU A 107 -17.63 -7.23 -12.84
N LYS A 108 -17.00 -6.35 -13.64
CA LYS A 108 -16.17 -5.25 -13.11
C LYS A 108 -16.98 -4.33 -12.20
N ARG A 109 -18.19 -3.92 -12.62
CA ARG A 109 -19.11 -3.08 -11.82
C ARG A 109 -19.55 -3.78 -10.53
N LEU A 110 -19.83 -5.09 -10.59
CA LEU A 110 -20.16 -5.88 -9.41
C LEU A 110 -18.99 -5.93 -8.43
N ARG A 111 -17.78 -6.23 -8.93
CA ARG A 111 -16.55 -6.23 -8.12
C ARG A 111 -16.30 -4.88 -7.46
N GLU A 112 -16.50 -3.77 -8.17
CA GLU A 112 -16.38 -2.42 -7.61
C GLU A 112 -17.42 -2.15 -6.52
N LYS A 113 -18.68 -2.58 -6.71
CA LYS A 113 -19.71 -2.48 -5.67
C LYS A 113 -19.39 -3.31 -4.43
N VAL A 114 -18.92 -4.54 -4.62
CA VAL A 114 -18.50 -5.42 -3.53
C VAL A 114 -17.32 -4.82 -2.77
N LYS A 115 -16.32 -4.29 -3.48
CA LYS A 115 -15.18 -3.60 -2.85
C LYS A 115 -15.62 -2.42 -1.99
N LYS A 116 -16.53 -1.56 -2.50
CA LYS A 116 -17.11 -0.45 -1.74
C LYS A 116 -17.87 -0.92 -0.50
N GLN A 117 -18.57 -2.05 -0.57
CA GLN A 117 -19.24 -2.61 0.60
C GLN A 117 -18.23 -3.18 1.61
N GLN A 118 -17.17 -3.85 1.16
CA GLN A 118 -16.09 -4.33 2.03
C GLN A 118 -15.42 -3.17 2.77
N GLU A 119 -15.11 -2.07 2.08
CA GLU A 119 -14.54 -0.86 2.69
C GLU A 119 -15.47 -0.29 3.77
N LYS A 120 -16.77 -0.13 3.47
CA LYS A 120 -17.78 0.33 4.44
C LYS A 120 -17.94 -0.60 5.65
N VAL A 121 -17.90 -1.92 5.43
CA VAL A 121 -17.96 -2.90 6.51
C VAL A 121 -16.70 -2.83 7.36
N GLY A 122 -15.53 -2.67 6.76
CA GLY A 122 -14.26 -2.46 7.46
C GLY A 122 -14.29 -1.22 8.36
N GLU A 123 -14.74 -0.08 7.84
CA GLU A 123 -14.91 1.16 8.61
C GLU A 123 -15.87 0.98 9.80
N LYS A 124 -17.00 0.29 9.59
CA LYS A 124 -17.97 0.01 10.65
C LYS A 124 -17.40 -0.92 11.72
N ILE A 125 -16.71 -1.99 11.33
CA ILE A 125 -16.05 -2.91 12.27
C ILE A 125 -14.99 -2.15 13.08
N GLN A 126 -14.19 -1.30 12.44
CA GLN A 126 -13.20 -0.47 13.14
C GLN A 126 -13.86 0.49 14.14
N THR A 127 -14.99 1.08 13.78
CA THR A 127 -15.76 1.98 14.66
C THR A 127 -16.36 1.22 15.85
N VAL A 128 -16.94 0.04 15.60
CA VAL A 128 -17.47 -0.83 16.65
C VAL A 128 -16.35 -1.32 17.56
N ALA A 129 -15.20 -1.70 17.02
CA ALA A 129 -14.04 -2.09 17.81
C ALA A 129 -13.54 -0.96 18.72
N LYS A 130 -13.47 0.28 18.20
CA LYS A 130 -13.15 1.48 19.00
C LYS A 130 -14.19 1.77 20.08
N SER A 131 -15.47 1.58 19.77
CA SER A 131 -16.56 1.78 20.73
C SER A 131 -16.57 0.71 21.82
N ALA A 132 -16.30 -0.54 21.45
CA ALA A 132 -16.18 -1.66 22.38
C ALA A 132 -14.91 -1.55 23.25
N SER A 133 -13.79 -1.07 22.71
CA SER A 133 -12.61 -0.78 23.52
C SER A 133 -12.87 0.35 24.53
N MET A 134 -13.61 1.39 24.15
CA MET A 134 -14.07 2.42 25.11
C MET A 134 -14.97 1.81 26.19
N GLN A 135 -15.94 0.96 25.82
CA GLN A 135 -16.82 0.29 26.79
C GLN A 135 -16.06 -0.65 27.74
N ARG A 136 -14.99 -1.30 27.26
CA ARG A 136 -14.13 -2.14 28.10
C ARG A 136 -13.39 -1.32 29.16
N ASN A 137 -12.86 -0.16 28.79
CA ASN A 137 -12.20 0.76 29.73
C ASN A 137 -13.19 1.28 30.78
N ILE A 138 -14.42 1.65 30.36
CA ILE A 138 -15.46 2.10 31.30
C ILE A 138 -15.85 0.99 32.30
N LEU A 139 -15.92 -0.27 31.88
CA LEU A 139 -16.22 -1.39 32.78
C LEU A 139 -15.10 -1.61 33.80
N VAL A 140 -13.84 -1.55 33.35
CA VAL A 140 -12.65 -1.71 34.21
C VAL A 140 -12.55 -0.55 35.20
N GLU A 141 -12.69 0.69 34.73
CA GLU A 141 -12.69 1.89 35.59
C GLU A 141 -13.81 1.86 36.64
N ASN A 142 -14.99 1.35 36.28
CA ASN A 142 -16.09 1.19 37.23
C ASN A 142 -15.84 0.06 38.24
N ALA A 143 -15.16 -1.01 37.83
CA ALA A 143 -14.78 -2.09 38.73
C ALA A 143 -13.70 -1.64 39.73
N ASP A 144 -12.68 -0.93 39.26
CA ASP A 144 -11.62 -0.37 40.11
C ASP A 144 -12.18 0.63 41.12
N ARG A 145 -13.14 1.47 40.69
CA ARG A 145 -13.84 2.41 41.58
C ARG A 145 -14.70 1.70 42.64
N LEU A 146 -15.35 0.59 42.30
CA LEU A 146 -16.11 -0.22 43.24
C LEU A 146 -15.21 -0.95 44.25
N VAL A 147 -14.09 -1.49 43.76
CA VAL A 147 -13.08 -2.15 44.61
C VAL A 147 -12.43 -1.13 45.55
N ALA A 148 -12.07 0.06 45.06
CA ALA A 148 -11.52 1.14 45.88
C ALA A 148 -12.48 1.57 46.99
N GLY A 149 -13.76 1.83 46.66
CA GLY A 149 -14.77 2.18 47.66
C GLY A 149 -15.04 1.06 48.67
N PHE A 150 -14.97 -0.20 48.25
CA PHE A 150 -15.08 -1.34 49.17
C PHE A 150 -13.89 -1.45 50.12
N LEU A 151 -12.67 -1.27 49.62
CA LEU A 151 -11.44 -1.32 50.42
C LEU A 151 -11.40 -0.19 51.45
N GLU A 152 -11.81 1.02 51.07
CA GLU A 152 -11.91 2.16 52.00
C GLU A 152 -12.88 1.84 53.16
N MET A 153 -14.07 1.31 52.85
CA MET A 153 -15.03 0.88 53.88
C MET A 153 -14.51 -0.27 54.75
N PHE A 154 -13.70 -1.17 54.18
CA PHE A 154 -13.09 -2.28 54.90
C PHE A 154 -11.98 -1.82 55.83
N GLU A 155 -11.10 -0.92 55.37
CA GLU A 155 -10.05 -0.30 56.16
C GLU A 155 -10.63 0.50 57.33
N GLU A 156 -11.67 1.30 57.11
CA GLU A 156 -12.36 1.98 58.20
C GLU A 156 -12.90 1.01 59.26
N ARG A 157 -13.47 -0.13 58.84
CA ARG A 157 -13.94 -1.17 59.77
C ARG A 157 -12.78 -1.85 60.50
N CYS A 158 -11.68 -2.14 59.81
CA CYS A 158 -10.48 -2.71 60.41
C CYS A 158 -9.81 -1.76 61.41
N HIS A 159 -9.79 -0.45 61.14
CA HIS A 159 -9.31 0.56 62.08
C HIS A 159 -10.22 0.68 63.32
N LYS A 160 -11.55 0.66 63.14
CA LYS A 160 -12.51 0.63 64.26
C LYS A 160 -12.40 -0.65 65.09
N MET A 161 -12.13 -1.78 64.46
CA MET A 161 -11.90 -3.05 65.15
C MET A 161 -10.54 -3.06 65.86
N GLY A 162 -9.49 -2.58 65.20
CA GLY A 162 -8.13 -2.53 65.73
C GLY A 162 -8.00 -1.55 66.91
N THR A 163 -8.74 -0.44 66.89
CA THR A 163 -8.87 0.46 68.05
C THR A 163 -9.60 -0.24 69.20
N ALA A 164 -10.75 -0.88 68.95
CA ALA A 164 -11.47 -1.63 69.99
C ALA A 164 -10.67 -2.79 70.60
N ILE A 165 -9.84 -3.49 69.81
CA ILE A 165 -8.94 -4.54 70.29
C ILE A 165 -7.80 -3.94 71.13
N ARG A 166 -7.19 -2.83 70.66
CA ARG A 166 -6.17 -2.10 71.45
C ARG A 166 -6.72 -1.64 72.79
N ASP A 167 -7.93 -1.07 72.79
CA ASP A 167 -8.57 -0.57 74.01
C ASP A 167 -8.80 -1.72 75.00
N ARG A 168 -9.26 -2.89 74.52
CA ARG A 168 -9.40 -4.10 75.34
C ARG A 168 -8.07 -4.63 75.88
N ILE A 169 -7.01 -4.63 75.07
CA ILE A 169 -5.67 -5.08 75.50
C ILE A 169 -5.10 -4.10 76.55
N GLN A 170 -5.27 -2.79 76.34
CA GLN A 170 -4.83 -1.74 77.27
C GLN A 170 -5.60 -1.81 78.60
N GLU A 171 -6.90 -2.13 78.56
CA GLU A 171 -7.72 -2.34 79.74
C GLU A 171 -7.34 -3.62 80.51
N GLN A 172 -7.00 -4.70 79.81
CA GLN A 172 -6.47 -5.93 80.43
C GLN A 172 -5.07 -5.75 81.04
N MET A 173 -4.20 -4.97 80.40
CA MET A 173 -2.88 -4.59 80.94
C MET A 173 -3.03 -3.70 82.19
N ARG A 174 -4.04 -2.82 82.25
CA ARG A 174 -4.39 -2.06 83.48
C ARG A 174 -4.92 -2.97 84.60
N THR A 175 -5.62 -4.05 84.25
CA THR A 175 -6.26 -4.97 85.23
C THR A 175 -5.25 -5.99 85.79
N LYS A 176 -4.22 -6.37 85.03
CA LYS A 176 -3.06 -7.14 85.52
C LYS A 176 -1.95 -6.19 85.95
N ASN A 177 -2.11 -5.60 87.13
CA ASN A 177 -1.13 -4.72 87.74
C ASN A 177 0.09 -5.54 88.25
N ILE A 178 0.98 -5.95 87.34
CA ILE A 178 2.39 -6.18 87.69
C ILE A 178 3.03 -4.80 87.72
N ARG A 179 3.22 -4.32 88.94
CA ARG A 179 3.81 -3.04 89.28
C ARG A 179 5.32 -3.10 89.05
N GLY A 180 5.83 -2.39 88.04
CA GLY A 180 7.26 -2.05 87.96
C GLY A 180 7.81 -1.71 86.58
N LEU A 181 8.05 -0.40 86.36
CA LEU A 181 9.05 0.21 85.45
C LEU A 181 8.74 0.07 83.94
N LEU A 182 8.89 1.06 83.06
CA LEU A 182 9.42 2.41 83.07
C LEU A 182 8.83 3.09 81.81
N TYR A 183 8.56 4.40 81.87
CA TYR A 183 8.58 5.18 80.64
C TYR A 183 10.04 5.24 80.21
N ASP A 184 10.39 4.55 79.13
CA ASP A 184 11.54 4.95 78.33
C ASP A 184 11.01 5.36 76.96
N ARG A 185 10.92 6.69 76.81
CA ARG A 185 11.10 7.35 75.54
C ARG A 185 12.56 7.11 75.19
N GLU A 186 12.81 6.30 74.15
CA GLU A 186 14.01 6.44 73.34
C GLU A 186 13.54 6.78 71.93
N GLU A 187 13.89 8.01 71.54
CA GLU A 187 14.12 8.40 70.15
C GLU A 187 15.27 7.58 69.57
N ASP A 188 15.45 7.69 68.25
CA ASP A 188 16.57 7.19 67.43
C ASP A 188 16.47 5.71 67.01
N ASP A 189 16.83 5.29 65.81
CA ASP A 189 17.05 5.88 64.49
C ASP A 189 17.13 4.67 63.53
N ASP A 190 16.96 4.90 62.24
CA ASP A 190 17.47 4.08 61.14
C ASP A 190 16.99 2.62 60.95
N ASN A 191 16.21 2.37 59.89
CA ASN A 191 16.63 1.36 58.92
C ASN A 191 16.18 1.71 57.50
N GLU A 192 17.04 2.48 56.85
CA GLU A 192 17.23 2.52 55.41
C GLU A 192 17.43 1.09 54.86
N TYR A 193 16.45 0.54 54.14
CA TYR A 193 16.67 -0.61 53.27
C TYR A 193 16.52 -0.19 51.81
N TYR A 194 17.69 -0.01 51.20
CA TYR A 194 17.94 -0.04 49.77
C TYR A 194 17.11 -1.15 49.09
N TYR A 195 16.21 -0.77 48.17
CA TYR A 195 16.02 -1.59 46.98
C TYR A 195 16.96 -1.07 45.92
N SER A 196 18.14 -1.68 45.89
CA SER A 196 19.03 -1.62 44.75
C SER A 196 18.26 -2.09 43.52
N ASP A 197 18.16 -1.20 42.53
CA ASP A 197 18.02 -1.58 41.14
C ASP A 197 18.98 -2.73 40.84
N ARG A 198 18.45 -3.88 40.46
CA ARG A 198 19.18 -4.81 39.62
C ARG A 198 18.53 -4.78 38.24
N PRO A 199 19.18 -4.17 37.24
CA PRO A 199 18.91 -4.49 35.86
C PRO A 199 19.55 -5.86 35.60
N GLU A 200 18.75 -6.83 35.16
CA GLU A 200 19.28 -7.92 34.35
C GLU A 200 18.83 -7.63 32.91
N GLU A 201 19.74 -6.98 32.19
CA GLU A 201 19.89 -7.20 30.75
C GLU A 201 20.70 -8.49 30.58
N GLU A 202 20.13 -9.48 29.90
CA GLU A 202 20.70 -10.19 28.74
C GLU A 202 19.64 -11.10 28.09
#